data_AF-A0A1F7X0T0-F1
#
_entry.id   AF-A0A1F7X0T0-F1
#
_cell.length_a   1.000
_cell.length_b   1.000
_cell.length_c   1.000
_cell.angle_alpha   90.00
_cell.angle_beta   90.00
_cell.angle_gamma   90.00
#
_symmetry.space_group_name_H-M   'P 1'
#
loop_
_entity.id
_entity.type
_entity.pdbx_description
1 polymer ?
#
loop_
_entity_poly.entity_id
_entity_poly.type
_entity_poly.pdbx_seq_one_letter_code
_entity_poly.pdbx_strand_id
1 'polypeptide(L)'
;MTAELQPEIIDPREHYKRNVGPIEHEELDECKTDIRNVGWTLGNACPYHCPQCYSLSAREIGAKLTPAIVDRIVDQLSTNRIETVNLGGNEPFFTNGLDRKNTLLPYIVGSLNQKGILVGLTTSGISAIYLEEGHPEEFRMLHDLDVSLDSPYEDEHNKNRGATLYQQAIKSLDLAEEYGVDRTIIMCGMNWNFTEDRIRALVEIGKKHNAFVRINTIKPVESNHMGLVINPEQFYRGFSLFMELCKPVDLGEPPLASVTNYEHAKGCPCGRTSFRIHSITPDGRIPVSPCVYLHDYKVGNLLEDNLSDIIKTPQFQTFRRRNAHPEVIPGCKDCTSIEKCRGGCASRSYLHHAHETGERTLFVKDPYCPKDHQTDIVFPHNPQIDQDVVLVHKDYLCTWIGKPI
;
A
#
# COMPACT_ATOMS: atom_id res chain seq x y z
N MET A 1 4.70 -23.11 -23.06
CA MET A 1 4.79 -21.86 -23.82
C MET A 1 5.50 -20.85 -22.95
N THR A 2 6.80 -20.65 -23.19
CA THR A 2 7.58 -19.57 -22.59
C THR A 2 7.01 -18.26 -23.11
N ALA A 3 6.32 -17.51 -22.26
CA ALA A 3 5.97 -16.13 -22.58
C ALA A 3 7.28 -15.39 -22.85
N GLU A 4 7.46 -14.89 -24.06
CA GLU A 4 8.56 -13.99 -24.37
C GLU A 4 8.46 -12.81 -23.40
N LEU A 5 9.46 -12.66 -22.52
CA LEU A 5 9.54 -11.53 -21.60
C LEU A 5 9.61 -10.27 -22.46
N GLN A 6 8.66 -9.36 -22.28
CA GLN A 6 8.74 -8.03 -22.88
C GLN A 6 10.09 -7.41 -22.50
N PRO A 7 10.80 -6.75 -23.45
CA PRO A 7 12.06 -6.10 -23.13
C PRO A 7 11.87 -5.13 -21.97
N GLU A 8 12.80 -5.13 -21.03
CA GLU A 8 12.75 -4.27 -19.85
C GLU A 8 12.93 -2.82 -20.29
N ILE A 9 11.81 -2.09 -20.39
CA ILE A 9 11.79 -0.69 -20.86
C ILE A 9 12.37 0.25 -19.78
N ILE A 10 12.17 -0.08 -18.51
CA ILE A 10 12.65 0.70 -17.35
C ILE A 10 13.32 -0.22 -16.34
N ASP A 11 14.56 0.13 -15.94
CA ASP A 11 15.30 -0.55 -14.87
C ASP A 11 14.67 -0.19 -13.50
N PRO A 12 14.04 -1.14 -12.79
CA PRO A 12 13.39 -0.89 -11.51
C PRO A 12 14.38 -0.64 -10.37
N ARG A 13 15.70 -0.83 -10.59
CA ARG A 13 16.77 -0.55 -9.62
C ARG A 13 17.49 0.77 -9.91
N GLU A 14 17.10 1.50 -10.94
CA GLU A 14 17.77 2.75 -11.31
C GLU A 14 17.74 3.78 -10.16
N HIS A 15 16.70 3.74 -9.34
CA HIS A 15 16.53 4.59 -8.16
C HIS A 15 17.64 4.46 -7.10
N TYR A 16 18.46 3.39 -7.13
CA TYR A 16 19.63 3.28 -6.25
C TYR A 16 20.82 4.13 -6.74
N LYS A 17 20.89 4.39 -8.04
CA LYS A 17 22.01 5.06 -8.70
C LYS A 17 21.80 6.56 -8.78
N ARG A 18 20.56 6.99 -9.01
CA ARG A 18 20.18 8.41 -9.15
C ARG A 18 18.70 8.62 -8.88
N ASN A 19 18.32 9.87 -8.63
CA ASN A 19 16.92 10.28 -8.66
C ASN A 19 16.42 10.25 -10.11
N VAL A 20 15.36 9.49 -10.36
CA VAL A 20 14.76 9.30 -11.68
C VAL A 20 13.30 9.74 -11.73
N GLY A 21 12.67 9.98 -10.58
CA GLY A 21 11.32 10.55 -10.50
C GLY A 21 11.31 11.99 -11.02
N PRO A 22 10.54 12.31 -12.06
CA PRO A 22 10.46 13.65 -12.61
C PRO A 22 9.83 14.63 -11.61
N ILE A 23 10.40 15.82 -11.50
CA ILE A 23 9.79 16.95 -10.80
C ILE A 23 9.10 17.79 -11.86
N GLU A 24 7.78 17.83 -11.81
CA GLU A 24 6.95 18.39 -12.88
C GLU A 24 6.13 19.56 -12.36
N HIS A 25 5.80 20.47 -13.27
CA HIS A 25 4.91 21.61 -13.05
C HIS A 25 5.32 22.50 -11.86
N GLU A 26 6.60 22.88 -11.76
CA GLU A 26 7.12 23.68 -10.65
C GLU A 26 6.46 25.06 -10.49
N GLU A 27 5.82 25.54 -11.55
CA GLU A 27 5.02 26.77 -11.58
C GLU A 27 3.68 26.68 -10.83
N LEU A 28 3.17 25.47 -10.55
CA LEU A 28 1.86 25.26 -9.92
C LEU A 28 1.94 25.24 -8.40
N ASP A 29 0.85 25.67 -7.76
CA ASP A 29 0.70 25.59 -6.32
C ASP A 29 0.36 24.16 -5.84
N GLU A 30 0.49 23.95 -4.53
CA GLU A 30 0.32 22.65 -3.90
C GLU A 30 -1.01 22.60 -3.15
N CYS A 31 -1.64 21.42 -3.11
CA CYS A 31 -2.77 21.21 -2.21
C CYS A 31 -2.31 21.22 -0.73
N LYS A 32 -3.25 21.51 0.17
CA LYS A 32 -3.01 21.42 1.63
C LYS A 32 -2.58 20.01 2.05
N THR A 33 -1.64 19.96 3.00
CA THR A 33 -1.12 18.73 3.61
C THR A 33 -1.63 18.53 5.02
N ASP A 34 -1.82 17.26 5.37
CA ASP A 34 -2.15 16.82 6.72
C ASP A 34 -1.60 15.40 6.90
N ILE A 35 -0.28 15.28 6.87
CA ILE A 35 0.40 13.99 6.93
C ILE A 35 0.27 13.40 8.32
N ARG A 36 -0.50 12.30 8.43
CA ARG A 36 -0.78 11.60 9.69
C ARG A 36 -0.52 10.10 9.63
N ASN A 37 -0.46 9.53 8.43
CA ASN A 37 -0.40 8.09 8.20
C ASN A 37 0.93 7.70 7.55
N VAL A 38 1.70 6.82 8.19
CA VAL A 38 3.01 6.41 7.66
C VAL A 38 3.05 4.91 7.46
N GLY A 39 3.61 4.47 6.34
CA GLY A 39 4.06 3.09 6.23
C GLY A 39 5.55 3.01 6.50
N TRP A 40 5.98 1.99 7.23
CA TRP A 40 7.38 1.73 7.46
C TRP A 40 7.74 0.35 6.93
N THR A 41 8.59 0.32 5.90
CA THR A 41 9.20 -0.91 5.41
C THR A 41 10.24 -1.38 6.41
N LEU A 42 9.97 -2.48 7.12
CA LEU A 42 10.89 -3.01 8.12
C LEU A 42 11.87 -4.03 7.52
N GLY A 43 13.16 -3.76 7.74
CA GLY A 43 14.26 -4.63 7.31
C GLY A 43 14.41 -4.78 5.81
N ASN A 44 15.40 -5.58 5.39
CA ASN A 44 15.73 -5.83 3.98
C ASN A 44 15.52 -7.28 3.56
N ALA A 45 15.03 -8.12 4.46
CA ALA A 45 14.92 -9.55 4.26
C ALA A 45 13.46 -10.00 4.24
N CYS A 46 13.18 -10.92 3.34
CA CYS A 46 11.93 -11.67 3.30
C CYS A 46 12.25 -13.00 2.61
N PRO A 47 11.91 -14.17 3.20
CA PRO A 47 12.23 -15.46 2.60
C PRO A 47 11.29 -15.81 1.42
N TYR A 48 10.28 -15.00 1.17
CA TYR A 48 9.23 -15.26 0.18
C TYR A 48 9.54 -14.56 -1.15
N HIS A 49 9.20 -15.24 -2.24
CA HIS A 49 9.51 -14.81 -3.61
C HIS A 49 8.22 -14.59 -4.39
N CYS A 50 7.31 -13.80 -3.81
CA CYS A 50 5.99 -13.55 -4.40
C CYS A 50 6.16 -12.81 -5.74
N PRO A 51 5.61 -13.32 -6.87
CA PRO A 51 5.75 -12.71 -8.19
C PRO A 51 5.22 -11.28 -8.32
N GLN A 52 4.39 -10.83 -7.38
CA GLN A 52 3.73 -9.52 -7.32
C GLN A 52 4.39 -8.55 -6.31
N CYS A 53 5.53 -8.92 -5.72
CA CYS A 53 6.08 -8.21 -4.58
C CYS A 53 6.66 -6.84 -4.96
N TYR A 54 5.99 -5.77 -4.55
CA TYR A 54 6.41 -4.40 -4.89
C TYR A 54 7.75 -3.96 -4.27
N SER A 55 8.23 -4.66 -3.24
CA SER A 55 9.44 -4.31 -2.51
C SER A 55 10.66 -5.10 -2.99
N LEU A 56 10.51 -6.06 -3.90
CA LEU A 56 11.61 -6.94 -4.32
C LEU A 56 12.75 -6.16 -4.97
N SER A 57 12.46 -5.34 -5.98
CA SER A 57 13.45 -4.46 -6.62
C SER A 57 14.05 -3.43 -5.67
N ALA A 58 13.34 -3.07 -4.60
CA ALA A 58 13.73 -2.06 -3.61
C ALA A 58 14.31 -2.65 -2.31
N ARG A 59 14.68 -3.93 -2.31
CA ARG A 59 15.37 -4.61 -1.21
C ARG A 59 16.81 -4.90 -1.58
N GLU A 60 17.73 -4.38 -0.79
CA GLU A 60 19.13 -4.79 -0.86
C GLU A 60 19.65 -5.02 0.55
N ILE A 61 20.16 -6.22 0.80
CA ILE A 61 20.70 -6.57 2.11
C ILE A 61 21.99 -5.78 2.34
N GLY A 62 22.08 -5.08 3.45
CA GLY A 62 23.29 -4.40 3.87
C GLY A 62 23.22 -4.00 5.34
N ALA A 63 23.03 -2.71 5.63
CA ALA A 63 22.98 -2.22 7.00
C ALA A 63 21.80 -2.81 7.81
N LYS A 64 21.94 -2.77 9.14
CA LYS A 64 20.96 -3.28 10.11
C LYS A 64 20.37 -2.14 10.92
N LEU A 65 19.10 -2.27 11.28
CA LEU A 65 18.46 -1.42 12.27
C LEU A 65 19.06 -1.67 13.66
N THR A 66 19.19 -0.60 14.43
CA THR A 66 19.58 -0.63 15.84
C THR A 66 18.49 0.05 16.68
N PRO A 67 18.41 -0.20 18.00
CA PRO A 67 17.48 0.52 18.87
C PRO A 67 17.59 2.05 18.72
N ALA A 68 18.81 2.60 18.68
CA ALA A 68 19.03 4.04 18.49
C ALA A 68 18.47 4.59 17.16
N ILE A 69 18.53 3.79 16.08
CA ILE A 69 17.90 4.13 14.80
C ILE A 69 16.38 4.16 14.94
N VAL A 70 15.81 3.14 15.60
CA VAL A 70 14.37 3.05 15.85
C VAL A 70 13.90 4.24 16.68
N ASP A 71 14.58 4.54 17.78
CA ASP A 71 14.26 5.65 18.69
C ASP A 71 14.24 6.98 17.94
N ARG A 72 15.26 7.23 17.12
CA ARG A 72 15.32 8.44 16.30
C ARG A 72 14.11 8.55 15.35
N ILE A 73 13.75 7.47 14.67
CA ILE A 73 12.62 7.49 13.73
C ILE A 73 11.31 7.72 14.49
N VAL A 74 11.10 7.01 15.60
CA VAL A 74 9.93 7.14 16.46
C VAL A 74 9.80 8.57 17.00
N ASP A 75 10.91 9.19 17.43
CA ASP A 75 10.93 10.59 17.87
C ASP A 75 10.60 11.57 16.74
N GLN A 76 11.11 11.33 15.52
CA GLN A 76 10.76 12.14 14.34
C GLN A 76 9.26 12.02 14.02
N LEU A 77 8.69 10.81 14.06
CA LEU A 77 7.26 10.57 13.83
C LEU A 77 6.40 11.28 14.89
N SER A 78 6.74 11.12 16.18
CA SER A 78 6.02 11.75 17.29
C SER A 78 6.09 13.29 17.23
N THR A 79 7.27 13.86 16.98
CA THR A 79 7.47 15.32 16.86
C THR A 79 6.65 15.92 15.72
N ASN A 80 6.48 15.16 14.63
CA ASN A 80 5.69 15.57 13.47
C ASN A 80 4.20 15.17 13.56
N ARG A 81 3.73 14.73 14.74
CA ARG A 81 2.32 14.41 15.02
C ARG A 81 1.74 13.35 14.08
N ILE A 82 2.56 12.36 13.72
CA ILE A 82 2.08 11.17 13.04
C ILE A 82 1.16 10.39 14.00
N GLU A 83 -0.03 10.03 13.52
CA GLU A 83 -1.04 9.34 14.31
C GLU A 83 -0.95 7.82 14.13
N THR A 84 -0.65 7.37 12.91
CA THR A 84 -0.64 5.94 12.57
C THR A 84 0.63 5.51 11.84
N VAL A 85 1.08 4.30 12.14
CA VAL A 85 2.20 3.64 11.47
C VAL A 85 1.83 2.21 11.10
N ASN A 86 1.79 1.91 9.80
CA ASN A 86 1.72 0.54 9.31
C ASN A 86 3.12 -0.06 9.11
N LEU A 87 3.42 -1.13 9.84
CA LEU A 87 4.64 -1.92 9.71
C LEU A 87 4.44 -2.99 8.63
N GLY A 88 5.27 -2.98 7.59
CA GLY A 88 5.12 -3.91 6.47
C GLY A 88 6.22 -3.82 5.42
N GLY A 89 5.85 -3.96 4.15
CA GLY A 89 6.76 -3.88 2.99
C GLY A 89 7.56 -5.14 2.75
N ASN A 90 8.28 -5.57 3.76
CA ASN A 90 8.81 -6.93 3.87
C ASN A 90 8.00 -7.66 4.93
N GLU A 91 8.38 -8.91 5.22
CA GLU A 91 7.78 -9.60 6.34
C GLU A 91 8.36 -9.03 7.65
N PRO A 92 7.57 -8.30 8.48
CA PRO A 92 8.08 -7.43 9.55
C PRO A 92 8.95 -8.13 10.58
N PHE A 93 8.74 -9.43 10.79
CA PHE A 93 9.54 -10.27 11.65
C PHE A 93 11.04 -10.26 11.30
N PHE A 94 11.40 -10.07 10.03
CA PHE A 94 12.79 -10.12 9.56
C PHE A 94 13.45 -8.74 9.48
N THR A 95 13.32 -7.93 10.53
CA THR A 95 13.86 -6.55 10.57
C THR A 95 15.36 -6.48 10.27
N ASN A 96 16.15 -7.49 10.69
CA ASN A 96 17.62 -7.49 10.60
C ASN A 96 18.16 -8.79 9.99
N GLY A 97 17.51 -9.29 8.95
CA GLY A 97 17.88 -10.53 8.25
C GLY A 97 16.98 -11.70 8.61
N LEU A 98 17.27 -12.87 8.04
CA LEU A 98 16.44 -14.08 8.20
C LEU A 98 16.61 -14.79 9.55
N ASP A 99 17.65 -14.43 10.32
CA ASP A 99 17.81 -14.94 11.68
C ASP A 99 16.86 -14.21 12.64
N ARG A 100 15.86 -14.99 13.09
CA ARG A 100 14.77 -14.60 13.98
C ARG A 100 15.23 -13.91 15.25
N LYS A 101 16.40 -14.27 15.78
CA LYS A 101 16.92 -13.70 17.04
C LYS A 101 17.30 -12.23 16.93
N ASN A 102 17.52 -11.74 15.71
CA ASN A 102 17.95 -10.36 15.46
C ASN A 102 16.78 -9.40 15.24
N THR A 103 15.54 -9.89 15.32
CA THR A 103 14.36 -9.04 15.12
C THR A 103 14.28 -7.92 16.15
N LEU A 104 13.85 -6.75 15.69
CA LEU A 104 13.50 -5.59 16.51
C LEU A 104 11.99 -5.34 16.48
N LEU A 105 11.19 -6.24 15.88
CA LEU A 105 9.75 -6.03 15.74
C LEU A 105 9.05 -5.72 17.08
N PRO A 106 9.24 -6.49 18.17
CA PRO A 106 8.62 -6.16 19.46
C PRO A 106 9.02 -4.77 19.97
N TYR A 107 10.32 -4.45 19.89
CA TYR A 107 10.85 -3.15 20.31
C TYR A 107 10.23 -1.99 19.53
N ILE A 108 10.07 -2.14 18.21
CA ILE A 108 9.46 -1.12 17.33
C ILE A 108 7.98 -0.91 17.69
N VAL A 109 7.22 -2.00 17.88
CA VAL A 109 5.81 -1.92 18.27
C VAL A 109 5.66 -1.20 19.62
N GLY A 110 6.42 -1.61 20.62
CA GLY A 110 6.40 -0.98 21.95
C GLY A 110 6.80 0.50 21.91
N SER A 111 7.84 0.85 21.14
CA SER A 111 8.32 2.23 21.04
C SER A 111 7.30 3.17 20.38
N LEU A 112 6.63 2.71 19.32
CA LEU A 112 5.55 3.47 18.67
C LEU A 112 4.35 3.65 19.60
N ASN A 113 3.90 2.57 20.24
CA ASN A 113 2.76 2.58 21.15
C ASN A 113 3.01 3.52 22.35
N GLN A 114 4.22 3.51 22.93
CA GLN A 114 4.60 4.43 24.03
C GLN A 114 4.53 5.92 23.67
N LYS A 115 4.64 6.26 22.38
CA LYS A 115 4.46 7.64 21.88
C LYS A 115 3.00 7.96 21.51
N GLY A 116 2.08 7.03 21.75
CA GLY A 116 0.66 7.16 21.38
C GLY A 116 0.38 7.00 19.89
N ILE A 117 1.28 6.37 19.14
CA ILE A 117 1.10 6.12 17.70
C ILE A 117 0.38 4.78 17.54
N LEU A 118 -0.72 4.77 16.78
CA LEU A 118 -1.46 3.54 16.47
C LEU A 118 -0.67 2.68 15.49
N VAL A 119 -0.45 1.41 15.85
CA VAL A 119 0.41 0.51 15.10
C VAL A 119 -0.43 -0.51 14.34
N GLY A 120 -0.33 -0.48 13.02
CA GLY A 120 -0.87 -1.52 12.15
C GLY A 120 0.23 -2.48 11.73
N LEU A 121 -0.10 -3.76 11.58
CA LEU A 121 0.86 -4.77 11.13
C LEU A 121 0.36 -5.44 9.85
N THR A 122 1.08 -5.29 8.75
CA THR A 122 0.84 -6.06 7.51
C THR A 122 1.78 -7.27 7.47
N THR A 123 1.25 -8.50 7.43
CA THR A 123 2.05 -9.73 7.56
C THR A 123 1.51 -10.89 6.71
N SER A 124 2.36 -11.85 6.32
CA SER A 124 1.95 -13.18 5.84
C SER A 124 1.36 -14.09 6.93
N GLY A 125 1.31 -13.61 8.16
CA GLY A 125 0.82 -14.28 9.36
C GLY A 125 1.94 -14.64 10.33
N ILE A 126 3.18 -14.84 9.85
CA ILE A 126 4.26 -15.30 10.73
C ILE A 126 4.69 -14.25 11.76
N SER A 127 4.59 -12.94 11.43
CA SER A 127 4.95 -11.88 12.39
C SER A 127 3.95 -11.81 13.54
N ALA A 128 2.66 -11.96 13.23
CA ALA A 128 1.59 -12.00 14.22
C ALA A 128 1.76 -13.17 15.18
N ILE A 129 1.96 -14.38 14.63
CA ILE A 129 2.19 -15.60 15.41
C ILE A 129 3.44 -15.46 16.29
N TYR A 130 4.53 -14.90 15.75
CA TYR A 130 5.75 -14.68 16.52
C TYR A 130 5.54 -13.74 17.72
N LEU A 131 4.83 -12.63 17.50
CA LEU A 131 4.53 -11.68 18.55
C LEU A 131 3.65 -12.34 19.61
N GLU A 132 2.59 -13.04 19.22
CA GLU A 132 1.70 -13.71 20.17
C GLU A 132 2.44 -14.74 21.04
N GLU A 133 3.27 -15.61 20.42
CA GLU A 133 3.94 -16.70 21.13
C GLU A 133 5.07 -16.23 22.08
N GLY A 134 5.73 -15.11 21.76
CA GLY A 134 6.94 -14.66 22.47
C GLY A 134 6.85 -13.29 23.14
N HIS A 135 5.94 -12.43 22.68
CA HIS A 135 5.80 -11.01 23.04
C HIS A 135 4.31 -10.59 23.06
N PRO A 136 3.46 -11.27 23.84
CA PRO A 136 2.00 -11.08 23.78
C PRO A 136 1.54 -9.69 24.22
N GLU A 137 2.34 -8.97 25.00
CA GLU A 137 2.06 -7.57 25.34
C GLU A 137 2.17 -6.68 24.10
N GLU A 138 3.23 -6.81 23.33
CA GLU A 138 3.41 -6.12 22.06
C GLU A 138 2.36 -6.54 21.02
N PHE A 139 1.92 -7.80 21.03
CA PHE A 139 0.79 -8.22 20.19
C PHE A 139 -0.49 -7.43 20.52
N ARG A 140 -0.81 -7.25 21.81
CA ARG A 140 -1.97 -6.45 22.26
C ARG A 140 -1.83 -4.95 22.00
N MET A 141 -0.62 -4.47 21.74
CA MET A 141 -0.38 -3.07 21.35
C MET A 141 -0.70 -2.79 19.89
N LEU A 142 -0.95 -3.82 19.07
CA LEU A 142 -1.40 -3.65 17.69
C LEU A 142 -2.82 -3.09 17.67
N HIS A 143 -3.02 -2.05 16.87
CA HIS A 143 -4.33 -1.46 16.62
C HIS A 143 -5.13 -2.30 15.63
N ASP A 144 -4.51 -2.65 14.50
CA ASP A 144 -5.08 -3.53 13.49
C ASP A 144 -4.05 -4.46 12.84
N LEU A 145 -4.55 -5.58 12.30
CA LEU A 145 -3.77 -6.60 11.61
C LEU A 145 -4.26 -6.77 10.17
N ASP A 146 -3.38 -6.49 9.20
CA ASP A 146 -3.61 -6.73 7.78
C ASP A 146 -2.92 -8.06 7.37
N VAL A 147 -3.69 -9.13 7.27
CA VAL A 147 -3.20 -10.47 6.95
C VAL A 147 -3.25 -10.72 5.44
N SER A 148 -2.09 -10.97 4.87
CA SER A 148 -1.90 -11.27 3.45
C SER A 148 -2.55 -12.60 3.04
N LEU A 149 -3.57 -12.55 2.17
CA LEU A 149 -4.23 -13.73 1.59
C LEU A 149 -4.62 -13.48 0.12
N ASP A 150 -3.82 -13.99 -0.83
CA ASP A 150 -4.06 -13.74 -2.27
C ASP A 150 -5.00 -14.71 -2.98
N SER A 151 -5.43 -15.78 -2.30
CA SER A 151 -6.45 -16.70 -2.82
C SER A 151 -7.19 -17.35 -1.64
N PRO A 152 -8.50 -17.60 -1.77
CA PRO A 152 -9.24 -18.39 -0.80
C PRO A 152 -8.86 -19.89 -0.82
N TYR A 153 -8.04 -20.31 -1.79
CA TYR A 153 -7.58 -21.69 -1.93
C TYR A 153 -6.11 -21.81 -1.54
N GLU A 154 -5.82 -22.76 -0.64
CA GLU A 154 -4.50 -22.94 -0.05
C GLU A 154 -3.38 -23.14 -1.07
N ASP A 155 -3.58 -24.05 -2.04
CA ASP A 155 -2.57 -24.35 -3.05
C ASP A 155 -2.24 -23.13 -3.93
N GLU A 156 -3.25 -22.35 -4.31
CA GLU A 156 -3.07 -21.13 -5.10
C GLU A 156 -2.34 -20.05 -4.29
N HIS A 157 -2.76 -19.83 -3.05
CA HIS A 157 -2.13 -18.86 -2.16
C HIS A 157 -0.65 -19.21 -1.92
N ASN A 158 -0.38 -20.46 -1.54
CA ASN A 158 0.97 -20.93 -1.23
C ASN A 158 1.88 -20.87 -2.45
N LYS A 159 1.36 -21.27 -3.63
CA LYS A 159 2.07 -21.17 -4.90
C LYS A 159 2.41 -19.72 -5.23
N ASN A 160 1.46 -18.80 -5.08
CA ASN A 160 1.69 -17.38 -5.37
C ASN A 160 2.68 -16.74 -4.38
N ARG A 161 2.66 -17.15 -3.11
CA ARG A 161 3.63 -16.65 -2.11
C ARG A 161 5.01 -17.32 -2.20
N GLY A 162 5.10 -18.46 -2.88
CA GLY A 162 6.31 -19.28 -2.94
C GLY A 162 6.66 -19.94 -1.60
N ALA A 163 5.67 -20.12 -0.71
CA ALA A 163 5.82 -20.73 0.61
C ALA A 163 4.46 -21.20 1.17
N THR A 164 4.48 -22.15 2.11
CA THR A 164 3.30 -22.61 2.84
C THR A 164 2.90 -21.58 3.90
N LEU A 165 1.99 -20.67 3.57
CA LEU A 165 1.59 -19.53 4.39
C LEU A 165 0.10 -19.41 4.64
N TYR A 166 -0.73 -20.13 3.89
CA TYR A 166 -2.18 -20.05 4.01
C TYR A 166 -2.66 -20.32 5.44
N GLN A 167 -2.17 -21.40 6.06
CA GLN A 167 -2.56 -21.76 7.42
C GLN A 167 -2.07 -20.74 8.47
N GLN A 168 -0.90 -20.12 8.25
CA GLN A 168 -0.38 -19.05 9.10
C GLN A 168 -1.24 -17.79 8.97
N ALA A 169 -1.70 -17.46 7.77
CA ALA A 169 -2.63 -16.36 7.54
C ALA A 169 -3.96 -16.61 8.28
N ILE A 170 -4.57 -17.78 8.12
CA ILE A 170 -5.81 -18.14 8.83
C ILE A 170 -5.63 -18.09 10.35
N LYS A 171 -4.57 -18.72 10.89
CA LYS A 171 -4.27 -18.68 12.33
C LYS A 171 -4.14 -17.23 12.83
N SER A 172 -3.56 -16.34 12.05
CA SER A 172 -3.37 -14.94 12.46
C SER A 172 -4.68 -14.15 12.53
N LEU A 173 -5.64 -14.47 11.66
CA LEU A 173 -7.00 -13.90 11.74
C LEU A 173 -7.70 -14.38 13.03
N ASP A 174 -7.58 -15.66 13.35
CA ASP A 174 -8.17 -16.23 14.57
C ASP A 174 -7.55 -15.63 15.84
N LEU A 175 -6.22 -15.46 15.87
CA LEU A 175 -5.51 -14.82 16.98
C LEU A 175 -5.94 -13.36 17.15
N ALA A 176 -6.07 -12.59 16.07
CA ALA A 176 -6.53 -11.21 16.16
C ALA A 176 -7.96 -11.13 16.70
N GLU A 177 -8.86 -12.04 16.29
CA GLU A 177 -10.20 -12.15 16.87
C GLU A 177 -10.18 -12.44 18.37
N GLU A 178 -9.40 -13.45 18.80
CA GLU A 178 -9.30 -13.87 20.19
C GLU A 178 -8.83 -12.73 21.12
N TYR A 179 -7.89 -11.91 20.64
CA TYR A 179 -7.33 -10.79 21.38
C TYR A 179 -8.11 -9.47 21.18
N GLY A 180 -9.17 -9.46 20.37
CA GLY A 180 -9.97 -8.26 20.09
C GLY A 180 -9.25 -7.20 19.26
N VAL A 181 -8.26 -7.60 18.46
CA VAL A 181 -7.55 -6.73 17.52
C VAL A 181 -8.34 -6.70 16.19
N ASP A 182 -8.57 -5.51 15.64
CA ASP A 182 -9.22 -5.38 14.33
C ASP A 182 -8.38 -6.10 13.27
N ARG A 183 -9.04 -6.82 12.36
CA ARG A 183 -8.33 -7.65 11.38
C ARG A 183 -8.92 -7.55 9.99
N THR A 184 -8.03 -7.61 9.02
CA THR A 184 -8.35 -7.44 7.61
C THR A 184 -7.61 -8.49 6.81
N ILE A 185 -8.32 -9.10 5.86
CA ILE A 185 -7.71 -9.87 4.79
C ILE A 185 -7.25 -8.89 3.71
N ILE A 186 -5.95 -8.83 3.44
CA ILE A 186 -5.39 -8.01 2.34
C ILE A 186 -4.98 -8.90 1.16
N MET A 187 -5.66 -8.71 0.03
CA MET A 187 -5.35 -9.36 -1.24
C MET A 187 -4.72 -8.37 -2.24
N CYS A 188 -3.62 -8.80 -2.88
CA CYS A 188 -3.16 -8.15 -4.12
C CYS A 188 -4.04 -8.59 -5.29
N GLY A 189 -4.83 -7.69 -5.87
CA GLY A 189 -5.69 -7.98 -7.02
C GLY A 189 -4.88 -8.10 -8.31
N MET A 190 -4.88 -9.30 -8.89
CA MET A 190 -4.16 -9.71 -10.11
C MET A 190 -5.13 -10.40 -11.07
N ASN A 191 -4.78 -10.46 -12.36
CA ASN A 191 -5.66 -11.02 -13.39
C ASN A 191 -6.14 -12.45 -13.12
N TRP A 192 -5.35 -13.28 -12.45
CA TRP A 192 -5.70 -14.66 -12.18
C TRP A 192 -6.57 -14.83 -10.92
N ASN A 193 -6.47 -13.93 -9.93
CA ASN A 193 -7.20 -14.05 -8.66
C ASN A 193 -8.42 -13.14 -8.54
N PHE A 194 -8.51 -12.10 -9.37
CA PHE A 194 -9.61 -11.13 -9.34
C PHE A 194 -10.82 -11.62 -10.15
N THR A 195 -11.27 -12.83 -9.85
CA THR A 195 -12.40 -13.51 -10.52
C THR A 195 -13.58 -13.65 -9.57
N GLU A 196 -14.81 -13.70 -10.10
CA GLU A 196 -16.02 -13.73 -9.28
C GLU A 196 -16.04 -14.88 -8.25
N ASP A 197 -15.65 -16.09 -8.65
CA ASP A 197 -15.57 -17.27 -7.78
C ASP A 197 -14.61 -17.04 -6.59
N ARG A 198 -13.42 -16.49 -6.86
CA ARG A 198 -12.42 -16.20 -5.82
C ARG A 198 -12.84 -15.04 -4.94
N ILE A 199 -13.45 -14.00 -5.49
CA ILE A 199 -13.98 -12.86 -4.74
C ILE A 199 -15.05 -13.34 -3.75
N ARG A 200 -16.04 -14.11 -4.21
CA ARG A 200 -17.09 -14.66 -3.33
C ARG A 200 -16.49 -15.51 -2.22
N ALA A 201 -15.59 -16.44 -2.58
CA ALA A 201 -14.95 -17.30 -1.59
C ALA A 201 -14.05 -16.53 -0.59
N LEU A 202 -13.33 -15.49 -1.03
CA LEU A 202 -12.55 -14.63 -0.14
C LEU A 202 -13.43 -13.87 0.86
N VAL A 203 -14.57 -13.35 0.39
CA VAL A 203 -15.55 -12.67 1.25
C VAL A 203 -16.13 -13.63 2.29
N GLU A 204 -16.40 -14.89 1.92
CA GLU A 204 -16.88 -15.90 2.88
C GLU A 204 -15.82 -16.23 3.95
N ILE A 205 -14.52 -16.24 3.61
CA ILE A 205 -13.44 -16.32 4.62
C ILE A 205 -13.49 -15.09 5.52
N GLY A 206 -13.64 -13.89 4.96
CA GLY A 206 -13.81 -12.66 5.72
C GLY A 206 -14.97 -12.73 6.72
N LYS A 207 -16.14 -13.23 6.30
CA LYS A 207 -17.29 -13.46 7.20
C LYS A 207 -16.97 -14.45 8.31
N LYS A 208 -16.42 -15.60 7.94
CA LYS A 208 -16.12 -16.70 8.87
C LYS A 208 -15.18 -16.26 9.99
N HIS A 209 -14.17 -15.45 9.66
CA HIS A 209 -13.17 -14.97 10.61
C HIS A 209 -13.46 -13.54 11.09
N ASN A 210 -14.68 -13.03 10.84
CA ASN A 210 -15.16 -11.67 11.16
C ASN A 210 -14.10 -10.58 10.87
N ALA A 211 -13.47 -10.72 9.71
CA ALA A 211 -12.42 -9.85 9.19
C ALA A 211 -12.97 -8.93 8.10
N PHE A 212 -12.40 -7.72 8.00
CA PHE A 212 -12.58 -6.88 6.83
C PHE A 212 -11.88 -7.52 5.61
N VAL A 213 -12.25 -7.08 4.41
CA VAL A 213 -11.55 -7.40 3.17
C VAL A 213 -11.00 -6.13 2.56
N ARG A 214 -9.71 -6.12 2.27
CA ARG A 214 -9.00 -5.01 1.63
C ARG A 214 -8.36 -5.46 0.34
N ILE A 215 -8.54 -4.65 -0.70
CA ILE A 215 -8.00 -4.91 -2.02
C ILE A 215 -7.02 -3.81 -2.40
N ASN A 216 -5.80 -4.22 -2.72
CA ASN A 216 -4.86 -3.39 -3.46
C ASN A 216 -4.66 -4.02 -4.84
N THR A 217 -5.11 -3.38 -5.90
CA THR A 217 -4.79 -3.85 -7.25
C THR A 217 -3.29 -3.76 -7.48
N ILE A 218 -2.74 -4.72 -8.22
CA ILE A 218 -1.32 -4.71 -8.56
C ILE A 218 -0.94 -3.38 -9.24
N LYS A 219 0.24 -2.90 -8.89
CA LYS A 219 0.88 -1.73 -9.50
C LYS A 219 2.23 -2.23 -10.02
N PRO A 220 2.50 -2.12 -11.33
CA PRO A 220 3.60 -2.84 -11.94
C PRO A 220 4.92 -2.11 -11.66
N VAL A 221 5.58 -2.41 -10.53
CA VAL A 221 6.88 -1.79 -10.18
C VAL A 221 8.08 -2.39 -10.93
N GLU A 222 7.83 -3.47 -11.69
CA GLU A 222 8.80 -4.21 -12.49
C GLU A 222 8.07 -4.62 -13.78
N SER A 223 8.79 -4.72 -14.90
CA SER A 223 8.17 -4.95 -16.21
C SER A 223 7.36 -6.26 -16.28
N ASN A 224 7.81 -7.31 -15.59
CA ASN A 224 7.10 -8.60 -15.51
C ASN A 224 5.73 -8.50 -14.80
N HIS A 225 5.53 -7.51 -13.92
CA HIS A 225 4.25 -7.29 -13.24
C HIS A 225 3.15 -6.87 -14.22
N MET A 226 3.48 -6.32 -15.39
CA MET A 226 2.49 -6.02 -16.44
C MET A 226 1.68 -7.25 -16.84
N GLY A 227 2.29 -8.45 -16.80
CA GLY A 227 1.62 -9.72 -17.07
C GLY A 227 0.63 -10.18 -15.99
N LEU A 228 0.56 -9.48 -14.84
CA LEU A 228 -0.34 -9.79 -13.72
C LEU A 228 -1.45 -8.73 -13.56
N VAL A 229 -1.38 -7.62 -14.30
CA VAL A 229 -2.36 -6.53 -14.23
C VAL A 229 -3.75 -7.04 -14.63
N ILE A 230 -4.76 -6.69 -13.83
CA ILE A 230 -6.18 -6.87 -14.15
C ILE A 230 -6.59 -5.97 -15.33
N ASN A 231 -7.48 -6.44 -16.18
CA ASN A 231 -8.04 -5.57 -17.21
C ASN A 231 -9.16 -4.65 -16.62
N PRO A 232 -9.55 -3.57 -17.30
CA PRO A 232 -10.56 -2.64 -16.80
C PRO A 232 -11.93 -3.29 -16.51
N GLU A 233 -12.42 -4.18 -17.36
CA GLU A 233 -13.70 -4.88 -17.14
C GLU A 233 -13.64 -5.72 -15.86
N GLN A 234 -12.53 -6.43 -15.63
CA GLN A 234 -12.27 -7.22 -14.44
C GLN A 234 -12.18 -6.33 -13.19
N PHE A 235 -11.51 -5.17 -13.28
CA PHE A 235 -11.45 -4.16 -12.21
C PHE A 235 -12.86 -3.76 -11.77
N TYR A 236 -13.69 -3.26 -12.69
CA TYR A 236 -15.01 -2.74 -12.33
C TYR A 236 -15.97 -3.85 -11.90
N ARG A 237 -15.98 -5.01 -12.57
CA ARG A 237 -16.86 -6.12 -12.16
C ARG A 237 -16.49 -6.63 -10.78
N GLY A 238 -15.21 -6.82 -10.50
CA GLY A 238 -14.76 -7.32 -9.20
C GLY A 238 -15.10 -6.35 -8.07
N PHE A 239 -14.87 -5.05 -8.26
CA PHE A 239 -15.22 -4.07 -7.23
C PHE A 239 -16.72 -3.83 -7.07
N SER A 240 -17.51 -3.91 -8.14
CA SER A 240 -18.98 -3.89 -8.04
C SER A 240 -19.46 -5.08 -7.20
N LEU A 241 -18.94 -6.28 -7.45
CA LEU A 241 -19.25 -7.47 -6.66
C LEU A 241 -18.81 -7.33 -5.19
N PHE A 242 -17.63 -6.78 -4.93
CA PHE A 242 -17.20 -6.49 -3.56
C PHE A 242 -18.16 -5.53 -2.83
N MET A 243 -18.69 -4.51 -3.52
CA MET A 243 -19.66 -3.58 -2.94
C MET A 243 -21.08 -4.15 -2.82
N GLU A 244 -21.40 -5.22 -3.54
CA GLU A 244 -22.63 -6.01 -3.34
C GLU A 244 -22.53 -6.87 -2.07
N LEU A 245 -21.36 -7.47 -1.85
CA LEU A 245 -21.13 -8.45 -0.78
C LEU A 245 -20.65 -7.85 0.54
N CYS A 246 -20.14 -6.62 0.53
CA CYS A 246 -19.54 -5.95 1.68
C CYS A 246 -20.08 -4.52 1.85
N LYS A 247 -20.24 -4.08 3.09
CA LYS A 247 -20.41 -2.67 3.44
C LYS A 247 -19.06 -1.96 3.33
N PRO A 248 -18.89 -0.93 2.47
CA PRO A 248 -17.62 -0.20 2.37
C PRO A 248 -17.23 0.50 3.68
N VAL A 249 -15.96 0.40 4.05
CA VAL A 249 -15.32 1.03 5.22
C VAL A 249 -14.28 2.06 4.77
N ASP A 250 -13.63 1.82 3.64
CA ASP A 250 -12.76 2.80 2.98
C ASP A 250 -12.94 2.74 1.46
N LEU A 251 -12.91 3.91 0.83
CA LEU A 251 -13.04 4.09 -0.61
C LEU A 251 -11.97 5.05 -1.13
N GLY A 252 -10.71 4.80 -0.74
CA GLY A 252 -9.55 5.58 -1.15
C GLY A 252 -9.11 5.36 -2.62
N GLU A 253 -9.65 4.36 -3.32
CA GLU A 253 -9.36 4.06 -4.72
C GLU A 253 -10.08 5.05 -5.67
N PRO A 254 -9.39 5.99 -6.33
CA PRO A 254 -10.08 7.13 -6.94
C PRO A 254 -11.02 6.82 -8.12
N PRO A 255 -10.75 5.84 -9.02
CA PRO A 255 -11.75 5.39 -9.98
C PRO A 255 -13.04 4.91 -9.31
N LEU A 256 -12.95 4.14 -8.22
CA LEU A 256 -14.12 3.66 -7.48
C LEU A 256 -14.87 4.80 -6.78
N ALA A 257 -14.13 5.70 -6.13
CA ALA A 257 -14.70 6.88 -5.50
C ALA A 257 -15.47 7.76 -6.52
N SER A 258 -15.01 7.79 -7.78
CA SER A 258 -15.67 8.54 -8.84
C SER A 258 -16.92 7.86 -9.40
N VAL A 259 -16.90 6.55 -9.70
CA VAL A 259 -18.07 5.83 -10.25
C VAL A 259 -19.20 5.68 -9.22
N THR A 260 -18.87 5.67 -7.93
CA THR A 260 -19.84 5.67 -6.82
C THR A 260 -20.29 7.07 -6.44
N ASN A 261 -19.69 8.13 -7.00
CA ASN A 261 -19.93 9.52 -6.64
C ASN A 261 -19.71 9.83 -5.14
N TYR A 262 -18.71 9.21 -4.52
CA TYR A 262 -18.43 9.39 -3.10
C TYR A 262 -18.10 10.85 -2.74
N GLU A 263 -18.86 11.43 -1.80
CA GLU A 263 -18.78 12.85 -1.45
C GLU A 263 -17.47 13.24 -0.76
N HIS A 264 -16.87 12.32 0.00
CA HIS A 264 -15.61 12.57 0.72
C HIS A 264 -14.36 12.11 -0.05
N ALA A 265 -14.48 11.88 -1.36
CA ALA A 265 -13.34 11.54 -2.21
C ALA A 265 -12.30 12.68 -2.23
N LYS A 266 -11.03 12.35 -1.99
CA LYS A 266 -9.90 13.32 -1.94
C LYS A 266 -8.79 13.01 -2.95
N GLY A 267 -9.02 12.06 -3.85
CA GLY A 267 -8.00 11.51 -4.76
C GLY A 267 -6.89 10.76 -4.02
N CYS A 268 -5.73 10.62 -4.67
CA CYS A 268 -4.57 9.92 -4.12
C CYS A 268 -4.06 10.55 -2.80
N PRO A 269 -3.88 9.77 -1.70
CA PRO A 269 -3.40 10.28 -0.40
C PRO A 269 -1.87 10.48 -0.33
N CYS A 270 -1.12 9.84 -1.21
CA CYS A 270 0.34 9.83 -1.22
C CYS A 270 0.94 11.24 -1.29
N GLY A 271 1.83 11.57 -0.35
CA GLY A 271 2.49 12.87 -0.22
C GLY A 271 1.62 13.98 0.42
N ARG A 272 0.34 13.71 0.67
CA ARG A 272 -0.64 14.66 1.23
C ARG A 272 -1.02 14.33 2.67
N THR A 273 -1.49 13.10 2.87
CA THR A 273 -1.93 12.57 4.16
C THR A 273 -1.08 11.38 4.60
N SER A 274 -0.35 10.78 3.64
CA SER A 274 0.52 9.65 3.91
C SER A 274 1.86 9.70 3.19
N PHE A 275 2.82 8.93 3.70
CA PHE A 275 4.08 8.66 3.02
C PHE A 275 4.68 7.30 3.42
N ARG A 276 5.82 6.95 2.84
CA ARG A 276 6.54 5.72 3.11
C ARG A 276 7.94 5.99 3.65
N ILE A 277 8.27 5.37 4.78
CA ILE A 277 9.64 5.13 5.23
C ILE A 277 10.12 3.83 4.60
N HIS A 278 11.24 3.87 3.89
CA HIS A 278 11.84 2.69 3.28
C HIS A 278 12.74 1.96 4.27
N SER A 279 13.11 0.74 3.90
CA SER A 279 14.08 0.00 4.68
C SER A 279 15.44 0.67 4.64
N ILE A 280 16.26 0.38 5.64
CA ILE A 280 17.64 0.86 5.69
C ILE A 280 18.40 0.41 4.46
N THR A 281 19.02 1.32 3.73
CA THR A 281 19.76 1.00 2.51
C THR A 281 21.11 0.36 2.84
N PRO A 282 21.80 -0.28 1.87
CA PRO A 282 23.10 -0.88 2.13
C PRO A 282 24.16 0.09 2.65
N ASP A 283 24.10 1.35 2.22
CA ASP A 283 24.94 2.46 2.69
C ASP A 283 24.45 3.09 4.01
N GLY A 284 23.44 2.51 4.66
CA GLY A 284 23.00 2.88 6.01
C GLY A 284 22.03 4.06 6.09
N ARG A 285 21.48 4.54 4.97
CA ARG A 285 20.48 5.61 4.95
C ARG A 285 19.06 5.07 5.09
N ILE A 286 18.13 5.92 5.53
CA ILE A 286 16.70 5.60 5.59
C ILE A 286 15.93 6.64 4.78
N PRO A 287 15.74 6.42 3.47
CA PRO A 287 15.02 7.35 2.63
C PRO A 287 13.51 7.24 2.83
N VAL A 288 12.79 8.28 2.44
CA VAL A 288 11.33 8.31 2.41
C VAL A 288 10.83 8.60 1.00
N SER A 289 9.59 8.23 0.69
CA SER A 289 8.93 8.64 -0.55
C SER A 289 7.45 8.95 -0.30
N PRO A 290 6.79 9.73 -1.18
CA PRO A 290 5.36 10.00 -1.09
C PRO A 290 4.49 8.73 -1.19
N CYS A 291 4.94 7.75 -1.98
CA CYS A 291 4.21 6.53 -2.25
C CYS A 291 5.11 5.30 -2.15
N VAL A 292 4.59 4.22 -1.55
CA VAL A 292 5.31 2.96 -1.37
C VAL A 292 5.74 2.29 -2.68
N TYR A 293 4.99 2.51 -3.77
CA TYR A 293 5.25 1.89 -5.07
C TYR A 293 6.22 2.69 -5.94
N LEU A 294 6.47 3.96 -5.64
CA LEU A 294 7.28 4.85 -6.47
C LEU A 294 8.63 5.12 -5.82
N HIS A 295 9.51 4.12 -5.92
CA HIS A 295 10.89 4.19 -5.42
C HIS A 295 11.73 5.27 -6.12
N ASP A 296 11.33 5.65 -7.34
CA ASP A 296 11.89 6.75 -8.14
C ASP A 296 11.88 8.12 -7.42
N TYR A 297 11.01 8.27 -6.41
CA TYR A 297 10.84 9.48 -5.59
C TYR A 297 11.40 9.34 -4.17
N LYS A 298 12.29 8.36 -3.93
CA LYS A 298 13.04 8.26 -2.66
C LYS A 298 13.88 9.52 -2.45
N VAL A 299 13.81 10.09 -1.25
CA VAL A 299 14.51 11.33 -0.89
C VAL A 299 14.85 11.34 0.60
N GLY A 300 15.91 12.09 0.94
CA GLY A 300 16.35 12.32 2.32
C GLY A 300 16.96 11.10 3.00
N ASN A 301 17.38 11.31 4.24
CA ASN A 301 17.88 10.30 5.16
C ASN A 301 17.35 10.61 6.57
N LEU A 302 16.38 9.83 7.06
CA LEU A 302 15.80 10.04 8.39
C LEU A 302 16.80 9.92 9.55
N LEU A 303 18.00 9.39 9.31
CA LEU A 303 19.06 9.34 10.32
C LEU A 303 19.81 10.68 10.49
N GLU A 304 19.66 11.60 9.55
CA GLU A 304 20.38 12.87 9.52
C GLU A 304 19.41 14.05 9.40
N ASP A 305 18.48 13.97 8.45
CA ASP A 305 17.50 15.01 8.14
C ASP A 305 16.33 15.02 9.14
N ASN A 306 15.69 16.18 9.29
CA ASN A 306 14.39 16.28 9.96
C ASN A 306 13.27 15.90 9.00
N LEU A 307 12.35 15.05 9.45
CA LEU A 307 11.19 14.62 8.66
C LEU A 307 10.38 15.82 8.12
N SER A 308 10.23 16.90 8.91
CA SER A 308 9.54 18.12 8.53
C SER A 308 10.11 18.82 7.29
N ASP A 309 11.40 18.62 7.04
CA ASP A 309 12.09 19.20 5.89
C ASP A 309 11.98 18.25 4.69
N ILE A 310 12.10 16.94 4.92
CA ILE A 310 12.00 15.96 3.83
C ILE A 310 10.60 16.00 3.16
N ILE A 311 9.52 16.14 3.93
CA ILE A 311 8.15 16.21 3.38
C ILE A 311 7.87 17.51 2.61
N LYS A 312 8.78 18.48 2.62
CA LYS A 312 8.71 19.72 1.83
C LYS A 312 9.54 19.66 0.55
N THR A 313 10.27 18.57 0.31
CA THR A 313 11.10 18.40 -0.88
C THR A 313 10.27 18.34 -2.17
N PRO A 314 10.85 18.70 -3.34
CA PRO A 314 10.16 18.68 -4.63
C PRO A 314 9.48 17.35 -4.97
N GLN A 315 10.05 16.23 -4.50
CA GLN A 315 9.49 14.88 -4.64
C GLN A 315 8.10 14.76 -3.99
N PHE A 316 7.87 15.41 -2.86
CA PHE A 316 6.54 15.48 -2.23
C PHE A 316 5.67 16.53 -2.90
N GLN A 317 6.23 17.69 -3.26
CA GLN A 317 5.50 18.80 -3.88
C GLN A 317 4.86 18.39 -5.21
N THR A 318 5.56 17.64 -6.07
CA THR A 318 5.01 17.17 -7.36
C THR A 318 3.74 16.30 -7.21
N PHE A 319 3.67 15.43 -6.20
CA PHE A 319 2.44 14.68 -5.88
C PHE A 319 1.30 15.60 -5.46
N ARG A 320 1.62 16.66 -4.71
CA ARG A 320 0.63 17.63 -4.22
C ARG A 320 0.13 18.56 -5.31
N ARG A 321 0.99 18.94 -6.25
CA ARG A 321 0.63 19.68 -7.47
C ARG A 321 -0.28 18.85 -8.35
N ARG A 322 0.07 17.58 -8.61
CA ARG A 322 -0.80 16.67 -9.37
C ARG A 322 -2.19 16.54 -8.77
N ASN A 323 -2.29 16.44 -7.43
CA ASN A 323 -3.59 16.34 -6.76
C ASN A 323 -4.37 17.68 -6.78
N ALA A 324 -3.68 18.82 -6.68
CA ALA A 324 -4.29 20.15 -6.73
C ALA A 324 -4.78 20.53 -8.13
N HIS A 325 -4.04 20.10 -9.15
CA HIS A 325 -4.24 20.48 -10.55
C HIS A 325 -4.50 19.26 -11.45
N PRO A 326 -5.55 18.46 -11.19
CA PRO A 326 -5.85 17.33 -12.05
C PRO A 326 -6.21 17.75 -13.48
N GLU A 327 -6.57 19.01 -13.73
CA GLU A 327 -6.90 19.56 -15.04
C GLU A 327 -5.71 19.65 -16.00
N VAL A 328 -4.47 19.68 -15.47
CA VAL A 328 -3.25 19.68 -16.29
C VAL A 328 -2.87 18.29 -16.80
N ILE A 329 -3.46 17.24 -16.21
CA ILE A 329 -3.28 15.86 -16.68
C ILE A 329 -3.99 15.71 -18.03
N PRO A 330 -3.30 15.27 -19.10
CA PRO A 330 -3.91 15.11 -20.42
C PRO A 330 -5.18 14.25 -20.38
N GLY A 331 -6.29 14.81 -20.87
CA GLY A 331 -7.61 14.15 -20.89
C GLY A 331 -8.52 14.45 -19.69
N CYS A 332 -8.02 15.10 -18.64
CA CYS A 332 -8.78 15.37 -17.42
C CYS A 332 -9.48 16.74 -17.36
N LYS A 333 -9.00 17.76 -18.07
CA LYS A 333 -9.48 19.17 -17.99
C LYS A 333 -11.01 19.36 -17.93
N ASP A 334 -11.76 18.68 -18.80
CA ASP A 334 -13.22 18.82 -18.90
C ASP A 334 -13.96 17.58 -18.38
N CYS A 335 -13.34 16.81 -17.47
CA CYS A 335 -13.94 15.60 -16.91
C CYS A 335 -14.94 15.92 -15.79
N THR A 336 -16.16 15.42 -15.89
CA THR A 336 -17.22 15.60 -14.87
C THR A 336 -16.89 14.96 -13.52
N SER A 337 -15.97 14.01 -13.51
CA SER A 337 -15.55 13.27 -12.31
C SER A 337 -14.26 13.80 -11.68
N ILE A 338 -13.72 14.91 -12.18
CA ILE A 338 -12.37 15.39 -11.86
C ILE A 338 -12.18 15.68 -10.36
N GLU A 339 -13.18 16.26 -9.69
CA GLU A 339 -13.11 16.62 -8.27
C GLU A 339 -12.91 15.39 -7.35
N LYS A 340 -13.50 14.25 -7.73
CA LYS A 340 -13.44 12.99 -6.96
C LYS A 340 -12.24 12.13 -7.35
N CYS A 341 -12.02 11.99 -8.66
CA CYS A 341 -10.97 11.13 -9.20
C CYS A 341 -9.57 11.76 -9.09
N ARG A 342 -9.45 13.06 -9.37
CA ARG A 342 -8.19 13.83 -9.37
C ARG A 342 -7.07 13.17 -10.18
N GLY A 343 -7.42 12.62 -11.34
CA GLY A 343 -6.50 11.91 -12.23
C GLY A 343 -6.12 10.49 -11.79
N GLY A 344 -6.71 9.95 -10.72
CA GLY A 344 -6.52 8.58 -10.30
C GLY A 344 -5.34 8.33 -9.36
N CYS A 345 -4.98 7.06 -9.22
CA CYS A 345 -3.84 6.60 -8.43
C CYS A 345 -2.54 7.02 -9.13
N ALA A 346 -1.79 7.94 -8.51
CA ALA A 346 -0.57 8.50 -9.09
C ALA A 346 0.47 7.42 -9.45
N SER A 347 0.70 6.45 -8.56
CA SER A 347 1.66 5.39 -8.81
C SER A 347 1.22 4.41 -9.90
N ARG A 348 -0.06 4.07 -9.95
CA ARG A 348 -0.58 3.17 -10.99
C ARG A 348 -0.45 3.83 -12.36
N SER A 349 -0.87 5.10 -12.45
CA SER A 349 -0.79 5.89 -13.68
C SER A 349 0.65 6.00 -14.17
N TYR A 350 1.58 6.40 -13.29
CA TYR A 350 3.02 6.50 -13.58
C TYR A 350 3.59 5.18 -14.10
N LEU A 351 3.42 4.09 -13.34
CA LEU A 351 4.07 2.80 -13.64
C LEU A 351 3.55 2.18 -14.94
N HIS A 352 2.24 2.23 -15.17
CA HIS A 352 1.66 1.77 -16.43
C HIS A 352 2.22 2.52 -17.62
N HIS A 353 2.14 3.86 -17.57
CA HIS A 353 2.63 4.69 -18.66
C HIS A 353 4.11 4.43 -18.93
N ALA A 354 4.91 4.37 -17.87
CA ALA A 354 6.35 4.18 -17.98
C ALA A 354 6.71 2.81 -18.59
N HIS A 355 5.99 1.74 -18.27
CA HIS A 355 6.17 0.44 -18.92
C HIS A 355 5.57 0.35 -20.33
N GLU A 356 4.60 1.18 -20.68
CA GLU A 356 3.97 1.18 -22.02
C GLU A 356 4.72 2.06 -23.03
N THR A 357 5.32 3.17 -22.58
CA THR A 357 5.92 4.20 -23.45
C THR A 357 7.41 4.39 -23.24
N GLY A 358 7.95 3.98 -22.09
CA GLY A 358 9.32 4.28 -21.65
C GLY A 358 9.51 5.69 -21.11
N GLU A 359 8.44 6.48 -21.01
CA GLU A 359 8.46 7.83 -20.46
C GLU A 359 8.03 7.83 -18.99
N ARG A 360 8.82 8.48 -18.13
CA ARG A 360 8.48 8.70 -16.73
C ARG A 360 7.75 10.03 -16.59
N THR A 361 6.48 10.01 -16.22
CA THR A 361 5.69 11.20 -15.85
C THR A 361 4.63 10.84 -14.80
N LEU A 362 4.48 11.70 -13.79
CA LEU A 362 3.42 11.59 -12.80
C LEU A 362 2.09 12.14 -13.34
N PHE A 363 2.13 13.04 -14.33
CA PHE A 363 0.99 13.77 -14.88
C PHE A 363 0.32 13.02 -16.04
N VAL A 364 0.04 11.74 -15.80
CA VAL A 364 -0.70 10.86 -16.70
C VAL A 364 -1.96 10.35 -16.02
N LYS A 365 -3.00 10.11 -16.83
CA LYS A 365 -4.29 9.59 -16.38
C LYS A 365 -4.18 8.13 -15.95
N ASP A 366 -5.07 7.72 -15.04
CA ASP A 366 -5.17 6.33 -14.60
C ASP A 366 -5.56 5.39 -15.75
N PRO A 367 -4.92 4.21 -15.89
CA PRO A 367 -5.33 3.21 -16.87
C PRO A 367 -6.76 2.68 -16.63
N TYR A 368 -7.30 2.81 -15.41
CA TYR A 368 -8.71 2.52 -15.09
C TYR A 368 -9.54 3.81 -15.00
N CYS A 369 -9.32 4.77 -15.90
CA CYS A 369 -10.15 5.97 -15.99
C CYS A 369 -11.59 5.60 -16.41
N PRO A 370 -12.63 5.91 -15.61
CA PRO A 370 -14.01 5.53 -15.97
C PRO A 370 -14.54 6.20 -17.24
N LYS A 371 -13.95 7.34 -17.65
CA LYS A 371 -14.31 8.01 -18.90
C LYS A 371 -13.91 7.19 -20.13
N ASP A 372 -12.81 6.45 -20.03
CA ASP A 372 -12.29 5.62 -21.11
C ASP A 372 -12.95 4.23 -21.13
N HIS A 373 -13.40 3.76 -19.95
CA HIS A 373 -14.00 2.45 -19.75
C HIS A 373 -15.45 2.59 -19.33
N GLN A 374 -16.31 3.04 -20.24
CA GLN A 374 -17.75 3.04 -19.99
C GLN A 374 -18.22 1.60 -19.78
N THR A 375 -18.68 1.29 -18.58
CA THR A 375 -19.18 -0.03 -18.23
C THR A 375 -20.67 0.02 -17.92
N ASP A 376 -21.44 -0.96 -18.38
CA ASP A 376 -22.84 -1.18 -17.94
C ASP A 376 -22.94 -1.73 -16.49
N ILE A 377 -21.82 -1.71 -15.76
CA ILE A 377 -21.69 -2.26 -14.42
C ILE A 377 -22.27 -1.26 -13.42
N VAL A 378 -23.15 -1.77 -12.56
CA VAL A 378 -23.85 -0.95 -11.57
C VAL A 378 -23.01 -0.89 -10.29
N PHE A 379 -22.80 0.33 -9.80
CA PHE A 379 -22.19 0.61 -8.50
C PHE A 379 -23.22 1.26 -7.57
N PRO A 380 -23.09 1.08 -6.24
CA PRO A 380 -23.85 1.88 -5.30
C PRO A 380 -23.51 3.36 -5.48
N HIS A 381 -24.52 4.22 -5.41
CA HIS A 381 -24.37 5.66 -5.58
C HIS A 381 -24.45 6.37 -4.22
N ASN A 382 -23.50 7.26 -3.96
CA ASN A 382 -23.34 8.01 -2.70
C ASN A 382 -23.28 7.10 -1.46
N PRO A 383 -22.35 6.12 -1.42
CA PRO A 383 -22.24 5.20 -0.30
C PRO A 383 -21.96 5.94 1.01
N GLN A 384 -22.66 5.57 2.07
CA GLN A 384 -22.42 6.06 3.42
C GLN A 384 -21.33 5.20 4.08
N ILE A 385 -20.16 5.80 4.28
CA ILE A 385 -19.01 5.12 4.91
C ILE A 385 -18.95 5.52 6.37
N ASP A 386 -18.89 4.51 7.24
CA ASP A 386 -18.75 4.70 8.67
C ASP A 386 -17.42 5.38 9.00
N GLN A 387 -17.51 6.55 9.63
CA GLN A 387 -16.34 7.34 9.98
C GLN A 387 -15.75 6.95 11.33
N ASP A 388 -16.49 6.20 12.16
CA ASP A 388 -16.07 5.83 13.52
C ASP A 388 -15.11 4.64 13.53
N VAL A 389 -15.06 3.87 12.43
CA VAL A 389 -14.08 2.80 12.23
C VAL A 389 -12.70 3.41 11.93
N VAL A 390 -11.80 3.30 12.90
CA VAL A 390 -10.40 3.71 12.77
C VAL A 390 -9.57 2.48 12.43
N LEU A 391 -9.07 2.41 11.20
CA LEU A 391 -8.08 1.43 10.76
C LEU A 391 -6.83 2.19 10.32
N VAL A 392 -5.64 1.68 10.63
CA VAL A 392 -4.36 2.32 10.24
C VAL A 392 -4.25 2.44 8.72
N HIS A 393 -4.95 1.57 7.99
CA HIS A 393 -4.93 1.48 6.55
C HIS A 393 -5.92 2.41 5.83
N LYS A 394 -6.78 3.14 6.56
CA LYS A 394 -7.72 4.14 6.03
C LYS A 394 -6.98 5.44 5.67
N ASP A 395 -7.31 6.07 4.54
CA ASP A 395 -6.62 7.28 4.03
C ASP A 395 -5.07 7.15 3.92
N TYR A 396 -4.55 5.91 3.85
CA TYR A 396 -3.12 5.60 3.75
C TYR A 396 -2.65 5.36 2.30
N LEU A 397 -3.42 4.62 1.50
CA LEU A 397 -3.12 4.29 0.10
C LEU A 397 -4.38 4.34 -0.77
N CYS A 398 -4.23 4.38 -2.09
CA CYS A 398 -5.35 4.11 -3.01
C CYS A 398 -5.73 2.63 -2.88
N THR A 399 -6.76 2.37 -2.07
CA THR A 399 -7.22 1.04 -1.67
C THR A 399 -8.74 1.05 -1.52
N TRP A 400 -9.31 -0.14 -1.35
CA TRP A 400 -10.71 -0.32 -0.96
C TRP A 400 -10.75 -1.27 0.22
N ILE A 401 -11.57 -0.95 1.23
CA ILE A 401 -11.83 -1.81 2.40
C ILE A 401 -13.34 -1.99 2.53
N GLY A 402 -13.80 -3.22 2.74
CA GLY A 402 -15.19 -3.52 3.03
C GLY A 402 -15.35 -4.54 4.15
N LYS A 403 -16.43 -4.39 4.91
CA LYS A 403 -16.88 -5.38 5.90
C LYS A 403 -17.89 -6.32 5.23
N PRO A 404 -17.63 -7.64 5.15
CA PRO A 404 -18.60 -8.59 4.64
C PRO A 404 -19.98 -8.49 5.32
N ILE A 405 -21.06 -8.65 4.54
CA ILE A 405 -22.47 -8.53 4.99
C ILE A 405 -23.06 -9.87 5.44
#